data_AF-A0A538RYQ7-F1
#
_entry.id   AF-A0A538RYQ7-F1
#
_cell.length_a   1.000
_cell.length_b   1.000
_cell.length_c   1.000
_cell.angle_alpha   90.00
_cell.angle_beta   90.00
_cell.angle_gamma   90.00
#
_symmetry.space_group_name_H-M   'P 1'
#
loop_
_entity.id
_entity.type
_entity.pdbx_description
1 polymer ?
#
loop_
_entity_poly.entity_id
_entity_poly.type
_entity_poly.pdbx_seq_one_letter_code
_entity_poly.pdbx_strand_id
1 'polypeptide(L)'
;MSPLAADCPARAAEVQVSATAGFAVGGAIALRDREQVGWYITHAVVKSVRPGHIALDRPASRDYRLDRGAVAVNFFPAITANGQSALAIEDLQIEGDLAHQPAKAPSDFTLAAVHLVNCTRARVRDVLVAGWPSDGIGVQGGSDVQVIGCQAHRCRGHGFHPGTGLTGAVFTGNVARDNEWDGLFFCASVRQITVSSNVFTGNAWSGIGGLGDDGDEWNTCSSNICTDNGRAGIEFNDGRNNTATGNVCVNNSRSAPGRWAGIDIRNCTGCLVTGNRCADDQKQPTQHQGVREAGQSDHNVISSNQLHGSKQAVEKVGSHTRVGGD
;
A
#
# COMPACT_ATOMS: atom_id res chain seq x y z
N MET A 1 16.99 -4.82 -13.52
CA MET A 1 17.04 -3.33 -13.47
C MET A 1 18.39 -2.85 -14.01
N SER A 2 18.41 -1.75 -14.77
CA SER A 2 19.62 -1.05 -15.21
C SER A 2 19.45 0.47 -15.06
N PRO A 3 20.46 1.22 -14.60
CA PRO A 3 20.50 2.67 -14.78
C PRO A 3 20.38 3.06 -16.26
N LEU A 4 19.80 4.24 -16.51
CA LEU A 4 19.86 4.86 -17.82
C LEU A 4 21.27 5.42 -18.08
N ALA A 5 21.71 5.36 -19.32
CA ALA A 5 23.01 5.89 -19.77
C ALA A 5 22.90 7.28 -20.44
N ALA A 6 21.68 7.70 -20.79
CA ALA A 6 21.34 9.03 -21.32
C ALA A 6 19.95 9.43 -20.81
N ASP A 7 19.65 10.74 -20.78
CA ASP A 7 18.31 11.21 -20.45
C ASP A 7 17.33 10.63 -21.50
N CYS A 8 16.17 10.16 -21.05
CA CYS A 8 15.15 9.63 -21.94
C CYS A 8 14.04 10.68 -22.07
N PRO A 9 14.00 11.47 -23.16
CA PRO A 9 12.95 12.45 -23.34
C PRO A 9 11.60 11.76 -23.59
N ALA A 10 10.52 12.44 -23.20
CA ALA A 10 9.17 12.03 -23.55
C ALA A 10 9.08 11.82 -25.07
N ARG A 11 8.32 10.81 -25.47
CA ARG A 11 8.18 10.34 -26.85
C ARG A 11 9.41 9.64 -27.46
N ALA A 12 10.47 9.38 -26.68
CA ALA A 12 11.54 8.50 -27.14
C ALA A 12 11.02 7.06 -27.36
N ALA A 13 11.32 6.48 -28.52
CA ALA A 13 10.98 5.09 -28.86
C ALA A 13 12.11 4.09 -28.53
N GLU A 14 13.23 4.59 -28.02
CA GLU A 14 14.39 3.81 -27.57
C GLU A 14 14.97 4.46 -26.32
N VAL A 15 15.45 3.65 -25.39
CA VAL A 15 16.13 4.07 -24.18
C VAL A 15 17.57 3.55 -24.16
N GLN A 16 18.50 4.39 -23.69
CA GLN A 16 19.88 4.02 -23.48
C GLN A 16 20.08 3.56 -22.03
N VAL A 17 20.65 2.38 -21.83
CA VAL A 17 20.84 1.74 -20.52
C VAL A 17 22.29 1.33 -20.33
N SER A 18 22.77 1.36 -19.09
CA SER A 18 24.14 0.92 -18.78
C SER A 18 24.36 -0.58 -19.01
N ALA A 19 23.32 -1.40 -18.86
CA ALA A 19 23.35 -2.83 -19.11
C ALA A 19 22.01 -3.32 -19.67
N THR A 20 22.07 -4.25 -20.63
CA THR A 20 20.87 -4.86 -21.23
C THR A 20 20.56 -6.26 -20.70
N ALA A 21 21.40 -6.79 -19.81
CA ALA A 21 21.16 -8.07 -19.16
C ALA A 21 19.81 -8.06 -18.40
N GLY A 22 19.01 -9.11 -18.58
CA GLY A 22 17.68 -9.24 -17.99
C GLY A 22 16.54 -8.61 -18.80
N PHE A 23 16.83 -7.94 -19.91
CA PHE A 23 15.81 -7.48 -20.86
C PHE A 23 15.79 -8.40 -22.08
N ALA A 24 14.60 -8.76 -22.55
CA ALA A 24 14.40 -9.63 -23.70
C ALA A 24 13.22 -9.15 -24.54
N VAL A 25 13.28 -9.37 -25.86
CA VAL A 25 12.18 -9.03 -26.78
C VAL A 25 10.89 -9.71 -26.33
N GLY A 26 9.78 -8.96 -26.29
CA GLY A 26 8.49 -9.40 -25.77
C GLY A 26 8.34 -9.27 -24.26
N GLY A 27 9.43 -9.07 -23.50
CA GLY A 27 9.37 -8.75 -22.08
C GLY A 27 8.90 -7.33 -21.83
N ALA A 28 8.20 -7.10 -20.71
CA ALA A 28 7.82 -5.76 -20.31
C ALA A 28 9.01 -5.01 -19.66
N ILE A 29 8.98 -3.69 -19.78
CA ILE A 29 9.97 -2.75 -19.28
C ILE A 29 9.24 -1.56 -18.67
N ALA A 30 9.68 -1.13 -17.49
CA ALA A 30 9.24 0.12 -16.90
C ALA A 30 10.37 1.15 -16.80
N LEU A 31 10.06 2.42 -17.09
CA LEU A 31 11.00 3.55 -16.96
C LEU A 31 10.51 4.49 -15.87
N ARG A 32 11.40 4.84 -14.96
CA ARG A 32 11.11 5.77 -13.86
C ARG A 32 12.35 6.53 -13.42
N ASP A 33 12.15 7.59 -12.67
CA ASP A 33 13.19 8.23 -11.87
C ASP A 33 12.66 8.54 -10.45
N ARG A 34 13.33 9.40 -9.68
CA ARG A 34 12.89 9.78 -8.34
C ARG A 34 11.68 10.73 -8.31
N GLU A 35 11.38 11.41 -9.40
CA GLU A 35 10.26 12.35 -9.50
C GLU A 35 9.12 11.79 -10.37
N GLN A 36 9.44 11.01 -11.40
CA GLN A 36 8.47 10.33 -12.27
C GLN A 36 8.13 8.95 -11.71
N VAL A 37 7.19 8.93 -10.76
CA VAL A 37 6.70 7.73 -10.05
C VAL A 37 5.20 7.54 -10.25
N GLY A 38 4.64 6.43 -9.77
CA GLY A 38 3.22 6.11 -9.91
C GLY A 38 2.77 6.13 -11.37
N TRP A 39 1.71 6.88 -11.65
CA TRP A 39 1.16 7.05 -12.99
C TRP A 39 2.09 7.71 -14.01
N TYR A 40 3.24 8.24 -13.58
CA TYR A 40 4.25 8.81 -14.47
C TYR A 40 5.33 7.81 -14.89
N ILE A 41 5.26 6.56 -14.41
CA ILE A 41 6.10 5.46 -14.91
C ILE A 41 5.64 5.07 -16.31
N THR A 42 6.59 4.93 -17.24
CA THR A 42 6.31 4.34 -18.56
C THR A 42 6.27 2.84 -18.38
N HIS A 43 5.21 2.19 -18.83
CA HIS A 43 5.14 0.74 -19.01
C HIS A 43 5.09 0.44 -20.51
N ALA A 44 6.04 -0.36 -21.00
CA ALA A 44 6.19 -0.70 -22.40
C ALA A 44 6.63 -2.16 -22.56
N VAL A 45 6.68 -2.64 -23.81
CA VAL A 45 7.22 -3.94 -24.20
C VAL A 45 8.51 -3.72 -24.98
N VAL A 46 9.52 -4.55 -24.72
CA VAL A 46 10.80 -4.54 -25.41
C VAL A 46 10.64 -5.07 -26.84
N LYS A 47 10.94 -4.25 -27.86
CA LYS A 47 10.95 -4.66 -29.28
C LYS A 47 12.29 -5.18 -29.76
N SER A 48 13.39 -4.62 -29.28
CA SER A 48 14.74 -5.06 -29.63
C SER A 48 15.73 -4.71 -28.54
N VAL A 49 16.74 -5.55 -28.37
CA VAL A 49 17.84 -5.34 -27.43
C VAL A 49 19.14 -5.32 -28.23
N ARG A 50 19.90 -4.22 -28.13
CA ARG A 50 21.27 -4.07 -28.63
C ARG A 50 22.16 -3.63 -27.46
N PRO A 51 23.49 -3.84 -27.49
CA PRO A 51 24.36 -3.36 -26.42
C PRO A 51 24.09 -1.88 -26.10
N GLY A 52 23.66 -1.59 -24.86
CA GLY A 52 23.34 -0.24 -24.39
C GLY A 52 21.99 0.36 -24.83
N HIS A 53 21.21 -0.31 -25.70
CA HIS A 53 20.00 0.26 -26.31
C HIS A 53 18.82 -0.72 -26.27
N ILE A 54 17.66 -0.24 -25.85
CA ILE A 54 16.41 -1.00 -25.81
C ILE A 54 15.32 -0.22 -26.53
N ALA A 55 14.76 -0.80 -27.61
CA ALA A 55 13.64 -0.21 -28.32
C ALA A 55 12.30 -0.60 -27.67
N LEU A 56 11.36 0.34 -27.63
CA LEU A 56 10.06 0.20 -26.94
C LEU A 56 8.92 0.03 -27.96
N ASP A 57 7.87 -0.70 -27.57
CA ASP A 57 6.64 -0.86 -28.36
C ASP A 57 5.84 0.43 -28.46
N ARG A 58 5.94 1.27 -27.42
CA ARG A 58 5.37 2.61 -27.34
C ARG A 58 6.39 3.59 -26.77
N PRO A 59 6.28 4.89 -27.09
CA PRO A 59 7.23 5.87 -26.61
C PRO A 59 7.18 6.09 -25.09
N ALA A 60 8.28 6.58 -24.52
CA ALA A 60 8.33 7.07 -23.15
C ALA A 60 7.24 8.13 -22.89
N SER A 61 6.51 7.99 -21.80
CA SER A 61 5.39 8.88 -21.44
C SER A 61 5.84 10.20 -20.82
N ARG A 62 7.07 10.24 -20.27
CA ARG A 62 7.66 11.38 -19.56
C ARG A 62 9.15 11.51 -19.88
N ASP A 63 9.72 12.64 -19.48
CA ASP A 63 11.16 12.84 -19.42
C ASP A 63 11.71 12.14 -18.17
N TYR A 64 12.65 11.21 -18.36
CA TYR A 64 13.37 10.54 -17.29
C TYR A 64 14.83 10.99 -17.29
N ARG A 65 15.31 11.50 -16.15
CA ARG A 65 16.63 12.15 -16.08
C ARG A 65 17.67 11.38 -15.26
N LEU A 66 18.94 11.38 -15.71
CA LEU A 66 20.03 10.75 -14.97
C LEU A 66 20.25 11.41 -13.60
N ASP A 67 20.15 12.73 -13.51
CA ASP A 67 20.36 13.47 -12.26
C ASP A 67 19.29 13.14 -11.19
N ARG A 68 18.14 12.61 -11.63
CA ARG A 68 17.07 12.03 -10.80
C ARG A 68 17.21 10.54 -10.59
N GLY A 69 18.30 9.93 -11.04
CA GLY A 69 18.58 8.51 -10.92
C GLY A 69 17.65 7.64 -11.78
N ALA A 70 17.40 8.03 -13.03
CA ALA A 70 16.54 7.27 -13.92
C ALA A 70 17.03 5.83 -14.13
N VAL A 71 16.08 4.90 -14.11
CA VAL A 71 16.32 3.46 -14.29
C VAL A 71 15.29 2.83 -15.21
N ALA A 72 15.72 1.76 -15.89
CA ALA A 72 14.87 0.78 -16.53
C ALA A 72 14.72 -0.45 -15.62
N VAL A 73 13.49 -0.86 -15.35
CA VAL A 73 13.17 -2.07 -14.56
C VAL A 73 12.56 -3.14 -15.46
N ASN A 74 12.84 -4.39 -15.15
CA ASN A 74 12.40 -5.58 -15.89
C ASN A 74 11.53 -6.51 -15.02
N PHE A 75 11.05 -6.03 -13.87
CA PHE A 75 9.91 -6.60 -13.18
C PHE A 75 8.70 -5.70 -13.44
N PHE A 76 7.54 -6.33 -13.59
CA PHE A 76 6.29 -5.75 -14.05
C PHE A 76 5.15 -6.64 -13.54
N PRO A 77 3.90 -6.16 -13.46
CA PRO A 77 2.81 -6.97 -12.94
C PRO A 77 2.68 -8.32 -13.63
N ALA A 78 2.54 -9.39 -12.85
CA ALA A 78 2.26 -10.73 -13.39
C ALA A 78 0.87 -10.79 -14.02
N ILE A 79 -0.11 -10.10 -13.42
CA ILE A 79 -1.47 -9.97 -13.94
C ILE A 79 -1.82 -8.49 -13.98
N THR A 80 -2.25 -8.00 -15.14
CA THR A 80 -2.81 -6.66 -15.31
C THR A 80 -4.18 -6.73 -15.94
N ALA A 81 -5.13 -5.94 -15.44
CA ALA A 81 -6.39 -5.67 -16.13
C ALA A 81 -6.67 -4.17 -16.13
N ASN A 82 -7.03 -3.63 -17.29
CA ASN A 82 -7.31 -2.21 -17.49
C ASN A 82 -8.73 -2.03 -18.02
N GLY A 83 -9.59 -1.31 -17.29
CA GLY A 83 -10.94 -0.95 -17.74
C GLY A 83 -11.87 -2.15 -17.92
N GLN A 84 -11.57 -3.30 -17.30
CA GLN A 84 -12.32 -4.53 -17.48
C GLN A 84 -13.48 -4.62 -16.47
N SER A 85 -14.54 -5.33 -16.82
CA SER A 85 -15.70 -5.54 -15.94
C SER A 85 -15.99 -7.03 -15.78
N ALA A 86 -16.48 -7.42 -14.59
CA ALA A 86 -16.91 -8.80 -14.32
C ALA A 86 -15.84 -9.86 -14.63
N LEU A 87 -14.62 -9.62 -14.16
CA LEU A 87 -13.50 -10.57 -14.23
C LEU A 87 -13.26 -11.25 -12.88
N ALA A 88 -12.63 -12.42 -12.93
CA ALA A 88 -12.19 -13.15 -11.76
C ALA A 88 -10.73 -13.58 -11.91
N ILE A 89 -9.94 -13.42 -10.84
CA ILE A 89 -8.58 -13.93 -10.68
C ILE A 89 -8.61 -14.78 -9.41
N GLU A 90 -8.53 -16.10 -9.54
CA GLU A 90 -8.81 -16.99 -8.42
C GLU A 90 -7.84 -18.16 -8.34
N ASP A 91 -7.65 -18.66 -7.12
CA ASP A 91 -7.04 -19.97 -6.82
C ASP A 91 -5.63 -20.15 -7.43
N LEU A 92 -4.77 -19.14 -7.29
CA LEU A 92 -3.40 -19.16 -7.83
C LEU A 92 -2.35 -18.56 -6.90
N GLN A 93 -1.09 -18.87 -7.20
CA GLN A 93 0.08 -18.37 -6.49
C GLN A 93 1.02 -17.65 -7.46
N ILE A 94 1.48 -16.47 -7.06
CA ILE A 94 2.46 -15.65 -7.77
C ILE A 94 3.70 -15.54 -6.90
N GLU A 95 4.77 -16.20 -7.33
CA GLU A 95 6.08 -16.13 -6.69
C GLU A 95 6.94 -15.08 -7.39
N GLY A 96 7.32 -14.04 -6.65
CA GLY A 96 8.25 -13.03 -7.10
C GLY A 96 9.70 -13.40 -6.81
N ASP A 97 10.61 -12.71 -7.51
CA ASP A 97 12.05 -12.95 -7.40
C ASP A 97 12.77 -11.85 -6.58
N LEU A 98 12.16 -11.43 -5.46
CA LEU A 98 12.70 -10.36 -4.62
C LEU A 98 14.12 -10.66 -4.12
N ALA A 99 14.44 -11.93 -3.84
CA ALA A 99 15.75 -12.34 -3.33
C ALA A 99 16.91 -12.03 -4.30
N HIS A 100 16.66 -12.04 -5.61
CA HIS A 100 17.65 -11.69 -6.63
C HIS A 100 17.50 -10.25 -7.15
N GLN A 101 16.55 -9.47 -6.63
CA GLN A 101 16.47 -8.05 -6.95
C GLN A 101 17.50 -7.25 -6.15
N PRO A 102 18.14 -6.23 -6.74
CA PRO A 102 19.00 -5.31 -6.01
C PRO A 102 18.25 -4.72 -4.80
N ALA A 103 18.91 -4.65 -3.64
CA ALA A 103 18.29 -4.17 -2.39
C ALA A 103 17.70 -2.75 -2.51
N LYS A 104 18.26 -1.92 -3.39
CA LYS A 104 17.79 -0.55 -3.66
C LYS A 104 16.92 -0.43 -4.93
N ALA A 105 16.45 -1.54 -5.49
CA ALA A 105 15.55 -1.47 -6.64
C ALA A 105 14.24 -0.79 -6.22
N PRO A 106 13.74 0.17 -7.02
CA PRO A 106 12.58 0.95 -6.66
C PRO A 106 11.30 0.10 -6.65
N SER A 107 10.45 0.31 -5.66
CA SER A 107 9.06 -0.21 -5.62
C SER A 107 8.08 0.90 -6.03
N ASP A 108 6.96 0.52 -6.66
CA ASP A 108 5.87 1.41 -7.05
C ASP A 108 4.56 0.62 -7.24
N PHE A 109 3.41 1.19 -6.87
CA PHE A 109 2.12 0.51 -6.98
C PHE A 109 1.76 0.05 -8.41
N THR A 110 2.28 0.74 -9.43
CA THR A 110 2.05 0.33 -10.83
C THR A 110 2.80 -0.95 -11.22
N LEU A 111 3.72 -1.41 -10.38
CA LEU A 111 4.53 -2.63 -10.53
C LEU A 111 4.03 -3.77 -9.63
N ALA A 112 2.84 -3.64 -9.03
CA ALA A 112 2.22 -4.65 -8.19
C ALA A 112 2.08 -6.01 -8.89
N ALA A 113 2.07 -7.13 -8.16
CA ALA A 113 1.96 -8.46 -8.77
C ALA A 113 0.64 -8.65 -9.52
N VAL A 114 -0.45 -8.28 -8.86
CA VAL A 114 -1.77 -8.09 -9.49
C VAL A 114 -2.05 -6.60 -9.52
N HIS A 115 -2.24 -6.05 -10.72
CA HIS A 115 -2.51 -4.62 -10.90
C HIS A 115 -3.81 -4.43 -11.70
N LEU A 116 -4.89 -4.10 -10.99
CA LEU A 116 -6.18 -3.76 -11.59
C LEU A 116 -6.30 -2.25 -11.70
N VAL A 117 -6.63 -1.75 -12.89
CA VAL A 117 -6.81 -0.31 -13.14
C VAL A 117 -8.20 -0.07 -13.72
N ASN A 118 -9.00 0.79 -13.09
CA ASN A 118 -10.36 1.16 -13.51
C ASN A 118 -11.27 -0.05 -13.78
N CYS A 119 -11.11 -1.12 -13.01
CA CYS A 119 -11.91 -2.33 -13.18
C CYS A 119 -13.21 -2.25 -12.35
N THR A 120 -14.27 -2.88 -12.83
CA THR A 120 -15.56 -2.90 -12.12
C THR A 120 -16.08 -4.31 -11.89
N ARG A 121 -16.72 -4.56 -10.72
CA ARG A 121 -17.29 -5.89 -10.39
C ARG A 121 -16.27 -7.03 -10.54
N ALA A 122 -15.00 -6.74 -10.27
CA ALA A 122 -13.90 -7.70 -10.37
C ALA A 122 -13.76 -8.47 -9.06
N ARG A 123 -13.28 -9.71 -9.14
CA ARG A 123 -13.00 -10.56 -7.98
C ARG A 123 -11.56 -11.05 -8.03
N VAL A 124 -10.84 -10.86 -6.94
CA VAL A 124 -9.54 -11.47 -6.67
C VAL A 124 -9.74 -12.33 -5.43
N ARG A 125 -9.66 -13.65 -5.59
CA ARG A 125 -10.05 -14.59 -4.53
C ARG A 125 -9.00 -15.67 -4.34
N ASP A 126 -8.62 -15.94 -3.09
CA ASP A 126 -7.70 -17.03 -2.74
C ASP A 126 -6.38 -16.99 -3.55
N VAL A 127 -5.89 -15.76 -3.79
CA VAL A 127 -4.61 -15.51 -4.47
C VAL A 127 -3.50 -15.31 -3.45
N LEU A 128 -2.39 -16.03 -3.61
CA LEU A 128 -1.17 -15.83 -2.83
C LEU A 128 -0.11 -15.12 -3.67
N VAL A 129 0.36 -13.96 -3.20
CA VAL A 129 1.56 -13.28 -3.70
C VAL A 129 2.66 -13.38 -2.66
N ALA A 130 3.84 -13.86 -3.05
CA ALA A 130 4.99 -13.96 -2.15
C ALA A 130 6.26 -13.43 -2.80
N GLY A 131 7.09 -12.71 -2.03
CA GLY A 131 8.41 -12.29 -2.50
C GLY A 131 8.37 -11.35 -3.71
N TRP A 132 7.31 -10.54 -3.86
CA TRP A 132 7.19 -9.65 -5.00
C TRP A 132 8.09 -8.41 -4.85
N PRO A 133 8.78 -7.95 -5.91
CA PRO A 133 9.70 -6.80 -5.83
C PRO A 133 9.01 -5.44 -5.74
N SER A 134 7.69 -5.43 -5.61
CA SER A 134 6.88 -4.24 -5.37
C SER A 134 5.65 -4.60 -4.54
N ASP A 135 4.51 -3.93 -4.74
CA ASP A 135 3.26 -4.23 -4.03
C ASP A 135 2.71 -5.62 -4.38
N GLY A 136 1.95 -6.23 -3.47
CA GLY A 136 1.29 -7.51 -3.71
C GLY A 136 0.12 -7.38 -4.67
N ILE A 137 -1.01 -6.87 -4.18
CA ILE A 137 -2.26 -6.68 -4.95
C ILE A 137 -2.66 -5.20 -4.93
N GLY A 138 -2.58 -4.55 -6.08
CA GLY A 138 -2.98 -3.16 -6.29
C GLY A 138 -4.30 -3.06 -7.06
N VAL A 139 -5.24 -2.27 -6.54
CA VAL A 139 -6.53 -1.98 -7.17
C VAL A 139 -6.70 -0.47 -7.27
N GLN A 140 -6.48 0.06 -8.46
CA GLN A 140 -6.44 1.49 -8.71
C GLN A 140 -7.65 1.96 -9.52
N GLY A 141 -8.53 2.74 -8.91
CA GLY A 141 -9.76 3.24 -9.53
C GLY A 141 -10.78 2.15 -9.84
N GLY A 142 -11.93 2.55 -10.36
CA GLY A 142 -13.06 1.65 -10.63
C GLY A 142 -13.98 1.44 -9.42
N SER A 143 -14.78 0.38 -9.43
CA SER A 143 -15.81 0.17 -8.40
C SER A 143 -16.18 -1.30 -8.16
N ASP A 144 -16.72 -1.59 -6.98
CA ASP A 144 -17.29 -2.90 -6.63
C ASP A 144 -16.30 -4.07 -6.82
N VAL A 145 -15.02 -3.82 -6.55
CA VAL A 145 -13.98 -4.85 -6.59
C VAL A 145 -13.94 -5.60 -5.26
N GLN A 146 -13.79 -6.91 -5.32
CA GLN A 146 -13.67 -7.76 -4.13
C GLN A 146 -12.30 -8.43 -4.10
N VAL A 147 -11.55 -8.23 -3.02
CA VAL A 147 -10.28 -8.91 -2.72
C VAL A 147 -10.50 -9.74 -1.47
N ILE A 148 -10.64 -11.05 -1.65
CA ILE A 148 -11.17 -11.97 -0.61
C ILE A 148 -10.21 -13.13 -0.40
N GLY A 149 -9.87 -13.45 0.85
CA GLY A 149 -9.07 -14.64 1.17
C GLY A 149 -7.65 -14.63 0.59
N CYS A 150 -7.18 -13.48 0.12
CA CYS A 150 -5.90 -13.33 -0.54
C CYS A 150 -4.76 -13.15 0.47
N GLN A 151 -3.54 -13.41 0.03
CA GLN A 151 -2.35 -13.36 0.85
C GLN A 151 -1.24 -12.58 0.14
N ALA A 152 -0.57 -11.68 0.85
CA ALA A 152 0.58 -10.93 0.35
C ALA A 152 1.73 -10.98 1.37
N HIS A 153 2.79 -11.71 1.04
CA HIS A 153 3.86 -12.06 1.97
C HIS A 153 5.22 -11.58 1.48
N ARG A 154 5.99 -10.91 2.34
CA ARG A 154 7.39 -10.54 2.05
C ARG A 154 7.54 -9.80 0.71
N CYS A 155 6.57 -8.95 0.38
CA CYS A 155 6.65 -8.06 -0.76
C CYS A 155 7.47 -6.82 -0.37
N ARG A 156 8.21 -6.24 -1.32
CA ARG A 156 8.99 -5.01 -1.09
C ARG A 156 8.09 -3.78 -0.93
N GLY A 157 6.89 -3.84 -1.48
CA GLY A 157 5.89 -2.79 -1.36
C GLY A 157 4.87 -3.07 -0.25
N HIS A 158 3.67 -2.54 -0.43
CA HIS A 158 2.51 -2.85 0.40
C HIS A 158 1.98 -4.26 0.08
N GLY A 159 1.30 -4.89 1.04
CA GLY A 159 0.57 -6.13 0.76
C GLY A 159 -0.62 -5.90 -0.17
N PHE A 160 -1.48 -4.96 0.21
CA PHE A 160 -2.68 -4.55 -0.53
C PHE A 160 -2.70 -3.04 -0.72
N HIS A 161 -3.14 -2.59 -1.89
CA HIS A 161 -3.12 -1.16 -2.22
C HIS A 161 -4.41 -0.75 -2.97
N PRO A 162 -5.51 -0.44 -2.25
CA PRO A 162 -6.63 0.30 -2.83
C PRO A 162 -6.24 1.76 -3.08
N GLY A 163 -6.38 2.24 -4.30
CA GLY A 163 -6.03 3.63 -4.59
C GLY A 163 -6.73 4.28 -5.77
N THR A 164 -6.35 5.53 -6.05
CA THR A 164 -6.72 6.29 -7.25
C THR A 164 -8.24 6.35 -7.47
N GLY A 165 -9.00 6.82 -6.48
CA GLY A 165 -10.44 7.01 -6.64
C GLY A 165 -11.29 5.74 -6.69
N LEU A 166 -10.74 4.59 -6.26
CA LEU A 166 -11.50 3.35 -6.09
C LEU A 166 -12.70 3.58 -5.16
N THR A 167 -13.86 3.02 -5.51
CA THR A 167 -15.07 3.14 -4.70
C THR A 167 -15.77 1.80 -4.43
N GLY A 168 -16.35 1.64 -3.23
CA GLY A 168 -17.21 0.50 -2.90
C GLY A 168 -16.50 -0.86 -2.91
N ALA A 169 -15.17 -0.90 -2.88
CA ALA A 169 -14.42 -2.15 -2.88
C ALA A 169 -14.40 -2.80 -1.48
N VAL A 170 -14.23 -4.11 -1.46
CA VAL A 170 -14.17 -4.91 -0.23
C VAL A 170 -12.86 -5.68 -0.20
N PHE A 171 -12.10 -5.50 0.88
CA PHE A 171 -10.91 -6.27 1.21
C PHE A 171 -11.21 -7.05 2.49
N THR A 172 -11.49 -8.35 2.36
CA THR A 172 -11.87 -9.15 3.52
C THR A 172 -11.24 -10.54 3.61
N GLY A 173 -10.96 -10.99 4.83
CA GLY A 173 -10.36 -12.30 5.09
C GLY A 173 -8.94 -12.45 4.55
N ASN A 174 -8.25 -11.34 4.27
CA ASN A 174 -6.91 -11.35 3.68
C ASN A 174 -5.81 -11.41 4.74
N VAL A 175 -4.61 -11.82 4.32
CA VAL A 175 -3.41 -11.83 5.16
C VAL A 175 -2.30 -11.04 4.48
N ALA A 176 -1.74 -10.04 5.17
CA ALA A 176 -0.50 -9.39 4.76
C ALA A 176 0.56 -9.58 5.84
N ARG A 177 1.71 -10.18 5.49
CA ARG A 177 2.77 -10.41 6.46
C ARG A 177 4.16 -10.08 5.96
N ASP A 178 4.97 -9.55 6.87
CA ASP A 178 6.40 -9.32 6.66
C ASP A 178 6.71 -8.50 5.40
N ASN A 179 5.77 -7.66 4.94
CA ASN A 179 6.00 -6.76 3.81
C ASN A 179 6.88 -5.57 4.25
N GLU A 180 7.70 -5.04 3.34
CA GLU A 180 8.62 -3.96 3.68
C GLU A 180 7.91 -2.61 3.90
N TRP A 181 6.66 -2.45 3.47
CA TRP A 181 5.80 -1.30 3.78
C TRP A 181 4.57 -1.71 4.62
N ASP A 182 3.38 -1.21 4.33
CA ASP A 182 2.15 -1.53 5.09
C ASP A 182 1.55 -2.88 4.70
N GLY A 183 0.76 -3.46 5.61
CA GLY A 183 -0.09 -4.60 5.26
C GLY A 183 -1.14 -4.22 4.21
N LEU A 184 -1.83 -3.12 4.42
CA LEU A 184 -2.69 -2.45 3.44
C LEU A 184 -2.45 -0.93 3.48
N PHE A 185 -2.38 -0.28 2.32
CA PHE A 185 -2.26 1.17 2.21
C PHE A 185 -3.39 1.78 1.38
N PHE A 186 -4.11 2.71 1.99
CA PHE A 186 -5.11 3.55 1.33
C PHE A 186 -4.42 4.70 0.59
N CYS A 187 -4.82 4.96 -0.66
CA CYS A 187 -4.20 6.00 -1.48
C CYS A 187 -5.18 6.82 -2.31
N ALA A 188 -5.29 8.10 -2.01
CA ALA A 188 -5.87 9.14 -2.85
C ALA A 188 -7.31 8.92 -3.34
N SER A 189 -8.22 9.67 -2.74
CA SER A 189 -9.62 9.82 -3.11
C SER A 189 -10.44 8.53 -3.14
N VAL A 190 -10.02 7.46 -2.46
CA VAL A 190 -10.80 6.24 -2.31
C VAL A 190 -11.95 6.43 -1.32
N ARG A 191 -13.10 5.86 -1.66
CA ARG A 191 -14.35 6.10 -0.93
C ARG A 191 -15.14 4.83 -0.70
N GLN A 192 -15.80 4.75 0.45
CA GLN A 192 -16.71 3.65 0.76
C GLN A 192 -16.05 2.25 0.68
N ILE A 193 -14.73 2.18 0.92
CA ILE A 193 -13.99 0.92 0.94
C ILE A 193 -14.21 0.25 2.29
N THR A 194 -14.47 -1.06 2.27
CA THR A 194 -14.53 -1.89 3.47
C THR A 194 -13.29 -2.76 3.57
N VAL A 195 -12.52 -2.58 4.63
CA VAL A 195 -11.39 -3.43 4.99
C VAL A 195 -11.77 -4.19 6.26
N SER A 196 -12.13 -5.46 6.13
CA SER A 196 -12.69 -6.22 7.26
C SER A 196 -12.14 -7.62 7.47
N SER A 197 -12.01 -8.05 8.73
CA SER A 197 -11.61 -9.43 9.07
C SER A 197 -10.27 -9.86 8.45
N ASN A 198 -9.34 -8.93 8.28
CA ASN A 198 -8.00 -9.21 7.76
C ASN A 198 -6.98 -9.41 8.90
N VAL A 199 -5.86 -10.04 8.59
CA VAL A 199 -4.71 -10.21 9.49
C VAL A 199 -3.48 -9.55 8.88
N PHE A 200 -3.02 -8.46 9.49
CA PHE A 200 -1.86 -7.69 9.04
C PHE A 200 -0.77 -7.70 10.11
N THR A 201 0.28 -8.48 9.87
CA THR A 201 1.29 -8.75 10.91
C THR A 201 2.73 -8.65 10.44
N GLY A 202 3.61 -8.10 11.28
CA GLY A 202 5.04 -8.05 10.98
C GLY A 202 5.41 -7.16 9.80
N ASN A 203 4.48 -6.37 9.26
CA ASN A 203 4.77 -5.44 8.17
C ASN A 203 5.65 -4.31 8.72
N ALA A 204 6.64 -3.86 7.95
CA ALA A 204 7.64 -2.93 8.48
C ALA A 204 7.06 -1.52 8.69
N TRP A 205 5.94 -1.18 8.05
CA TRP A 205 5.16 0.03 8.34
C TRP A 205 3.93 -0.29 9.19
N SER A 206 2.74 0.21 8.85
CA SER A 206 1.52 -0.01 9.63
C SER A 206 0.82 -1.30 9.19
N GLY A 207 -0.07 -1.83 10.05
CA GLY A 207 -0.98 -2.89 9.62
C GLY A 207 -1.92 -2.38 8.51
N ILE A 208 -2.56 -1.25 8.79
CA ILE A 208 -3.34 -0.46 7.83
C ILE A 208 -2.79 0.98 7.85
N GLY A 209 -2.29 1.45 6.71
CA GLY A 209 -1.74 2.80 6.54
C GLY A 209 -2.61 3.69 5.66
N GLY A 210 -2.42 5.01 5.80
CA GLY A 210 -2.99 6.00 4.88
C GLY A 210 -4.51 6.20 4.95
N LEU A 211 -5.20 5.74 6.00
CA LEU A 211 -6.66 5.85 6.06
C LEU A 211 -7.10 7.33 6.14
N GLY A 212 -7.48 7.92 5.00
CA GLY A 212 -7.77 9.36 4.91
C GLY A 212 -6.93 10.11 3.88
N ASP A 213 -5.91 9.47 3.31
CA ASP A 213 -4.91 10.11 2.46
C ASP A 213 -5.54 10.78 1.22
N ASP A 214 -5.08 11.99 0.90
CA ASP A 214 -5.49 12.76 -0.29
C ASP A 214 -6.99 12.66 -0.67
N GLY A 215 -7.85 12.93 0.30
CA GLY A 215 -9.31 13.02 0.10
C GLY A 215 -10.06 11.70 0.22
N ASP A 216 -9.47 10.68 0.85
CA ASP A 216 -10.16 9.44 1.20
C ASP A 216 -11.23 9.66 2.27
N GLU A 217 -12.45 9.19 2.01
CA GLU A 217 -13.61 9.45 2.89
C GLU A 217 -14.59 8.26 2.94
N TRP A 218 -15.27 8.12 4.08
CA TRP A 218 -16.29 7.08 4.32
C TRP A 218 -15.79 5.64 4.20
N ASN A 219 -14.49 5.44 4.43
CA ASN A 219 -13.89 4.11 4.48
C ASN A 219 -14.06 3.50 5.87
N THR A 220 -14.19 2.17 5.92
CA THR A 220 -14.41 1.42 7.16
C THR A 220 -13.38 0.32 7.31
N CYS A 221 -12.58 0.42 8.37
CA CYS A 221 -11.70 -0.65 8.85
C CYS A 221 -12.38 -1.35 10.02
N SER A 222 -12.83 -2.60 9.83
CA SER A 222 -13.58 -3.33 10.87
C SER A 222 -13.05 -4.73 11.18
N SER A 223 -12.96 -5.08 12.46
CA SER A 223 -12.62 -6.45 12.89
C SER A 223 -11.29 -6.99 12.31
N ASN A 224 -10.33 -6.11 12.01
CA ASN A 224 -9.00 -6.51 11.56
C ASN A 224 -8.09 -6.80 12.76
N ILE A 225 -7.10 -7.67 12.55
CA ILE A 225 -6.03 -7.95 13.51
C ILE A 225 -4.74 -7.35 12.96
N CYS A 226 -4.26 -6.28 13.59
CA CYS A 226 -3.03 -5.59 13.25
C CYS A 226 -2.01 -5.79 14.38
N THR A 227 -1.06 -6.71 14.20
CA THR A 227 -0.12 -7.09 15.26
C THR A 227 1.33 -7.04 14.84
N ASP A 228 2.21 -6.63 15.74
CA ASP A 228 3.67 -6.68 15.51
C ASP A 228 4.14 -5.86 14.30
N ASN A 229 3.40 -4.82 13.90
CA ASN A 229 3.81 -3.96 12.79
C ASN A 229 4.84 -2.92 13.25
N GLY A 230 5.66 -2.45 12.32
CA GLY A 230 6.73 -1.49 12.60
C GLY A 230 6.23 -0.11 13.01
N ARG A 231 5.07 0.32 12.51
CA ARG A 231 4.38 1.59 12.84
C ARG A 231 3.07 1.32 13.57
N ALA A 232 1.98 2.04 13.30
CA ALA A 232 0.71 1.85 14.00
C ALA A 232 0.02 0.54 13.59
N GLY A 233 -0.93 0.09 14.40
CA GLY A 233 -1.87 -0.96 13.95
C GLY A 233 -2.74 -0.42 12.81
N ILE A 234 -3.34 0.75 13.03
CA ILE A 234 -4.10 1.52 12.02
C ILE A 234 -3.64 2.98 12.09
N GLU A 235 -3.25 3.53 10.95
CA GLU A 235 -2.86 4.94 10.79
C GLU A 235 -3.89 5.68 9.93
N PHE A 236 -4.52 6.70 10.50
CA PHE A 236 -5.31 7.69 9.78
C PHE A 236 -4.45 8.90 9.44
N ASN A 237 -4.56 9.41 8.22
CA ASN A 237 -3.77 10.55 7.77
C ASN A 237 -4.58 11.53 6.90
N ASP A 238 -4.63 12.81 7.29
CA ASP A 238 -5.12 13.95 6.50
C ASP A 238 -6.57 13.86 5.95
N GLY A 239 -7.37 12.89 6.40
CA GLY A 239 -8.71 12.62 5.87
C GLY A 239 -9.87 12.96 6.79
N ARG A 240 -11.06 12.49 6.40
CA ARG A 240 -12.29 12.72 7.19
C ARG A 240 -13.30 11.61 7.07
N ASN A 241 -14.22 11.56 8.04
CA ASN A 241 -15.40 10.67 8.02
C ASN A 241 -15.06 9.18 7.85
N ASN A 242 -13.87 8.74 8.28
CA ASN A 242 -13.45 7.35 8.22
C ASN A 242 -13.71 6.65 9.56
N THR A 243 -13.94 5.34 9.52
CA THR A 243 -14.28 4.54 10.70
C THR A 243 -13.26 3.43 10.95
N ALA A 244 -12.76 3.33 12.17
CA ALA A 244 -12.08 2.13 12.68
C ALA A 244 -12.89 1.54 13.83
N THR A 245 -13.42 0.32 13.64
CA THR A 245 -14.24 -0.32 14.65
C THR A 245 -13.97 -1.80 14.89
N GLY A 246 -13.96 -2.23 16.15
CA GLY A 246 -13.81 -3.66 16.47
C GLY A 246 -12.45 -4.25 16.12
N ASN A 247 -11.42 -3.44 15.84
CA ASN A 247 -10.10 -3.92 15.44
C ASN A 247 -9.26 -4.31 16.66
N VAL A 248 -8.29 -5.19 16.47
CA VAL A 248 -7.29 -5.57 17.46
C VAL A 248 -5.93 -5.03 17.03
N CYS A 249 -5.38 -4.06 17.76
CA CYS A 249 -4.10 -3.43 17.47
C CYS A 249 -3.12 -3.71 18.62
N VAL A 250 -2.24 -4.71 18.45
CA VAL A 250 -1.40 -5.21 19.55
C VAL A 250 0.08 -5.24 19.19
N ASN A 251 0.94 -4.81 20.12
CA ASN A 251 2.41 -4.92 20.03
C ASN A 251 2.99 -4.23 18.77
N ASN A 252 2.37 -3.13 18.31
CA ASN A 252 2.86 -2.37 17.17
C ASN A 252 3.95 -1.37 17.60
N SER A 253 4.31 -0.45 16.70
CA SER A 253 5.35 0.57 16.90
C SER A 253 6.76 0.00 17.07
N ARG A 254 7.03 -1.18 16.50
CA ARG A 254 8.30 -1.92 16.67
C ARG A 254 9.53 -1.26 16.05
N SER A 255 9.35 -0.47 14.98
CA SER A 255 10.47 0.18 14.27
C SER A 255 11.00 1.42 15.00
N ALA A 256 10.20 2.01 15.90
CA ALA A 256 10.56 3.12 16.77
C ALA A 256 9.62 3.09 17.99
N PRO A 257 9.96 2.33 19.04
CA PRO A 257 9.13 2.17 20.24
C PRO A 257 8.65 3.50 20.83
N GLY A 258 7.34 3.59 21.09
CA GLY A 258 6.66 4.75 21.66
C GLY A 258 6.32 5.86 20.64
N ARG A 259 6.74 5.72 19.38
CA ARG A 259 6.44 6.71 18.35
C ARG A 259 5.01 6.61 17.81
N TRP A 260 4.45 5.41 17.74
CA TRP A 260 3.09 5.18 17.22
C TRP A 260 2.18 4.52 18.25
N ALA A 261 0.91 4.85 18.19
CA ALA A 261 -0.14 4.24 18.98
C ALA A 261 -0.66 2.95 18.31
N GLY A 262 -1.54 2.21 19.01
CA GLY A 262 -2.30 1.13 18.38
C GLY A 262 -3.15 1.66 17.22
N ILE A 263 -3.84 2.77 17.44
CA ILE A 263 -4.52 3.56 16.41
C ILE A 263 -4.01 5.00 16.47
N ASP A 264 -3.43 5.48 15.37
CA ASP A 264 -2.85 6.82 15.27
C ASP A 264 -3.68 7.68 14.31
N ILE A 265 -4.14 8.83 14.79
CA ILE A 265 -5.05 9.73 14.08
C ILE A 265 -4.35 11.07 13.86
N ARG A 266 -3.96 11.37 12.63
CA ARG A 266 -3.23 12.59 12.31
C ARG A 266 -3.99 13.45 11.31
N ASN A 267 -4.16 14.73 11.65
CA ASN A 267 -4.83 15.74 10.82
C ASN A 267 -6.21 15.29 10.28
N CYS A 268 -6.94 14.48 11.04
CA CYS A 268 -8.22 13.93 10.61
C CYS A 268 -9.41 14.57 11.32
N THR A 269 -10.57 14.61 10.66
CA THR A 269 -11.78 15.16 11.25
C THR A 269 -13.04 14.33 11.00
N GLY A 270 -13.96 14.31 11.96
CA GLY A 270 -15.21 13.56 11.84
C GLY A 270 -15.04 12.03 11.80
N CYS A 271 -13.86 11.51 12.18
CA CYS A 271 -13.60 10.08 12.20
C CYS A 271 -14.19 9.42 13.46
N LEU A 272 -14.57 8.15 13.32
CA LEU A 272 -15.10 7.31 14.39
C LEU A 272 -14.10 6.19 14.73
N VAL A 273 -13.63 6.16 15.97
CA VAL A 273 -12.75 5.11 16.50
C VAL A 273 -13.42 4.46 17.70
N THR A 274 -14.03 3.30 17.49
CA THR A 274 -14.86 2.68 18.53
C THR A 274 -14.82 1.16 18.62
N GLY A 275 -14.88 0.61 19.84
CA GLY A 275 -14.92 -0.84 20.04
C GLY A 275 -13.60 -1.55 19.74
N ASN A 276 -12.49 -0.81 19.59
CA ASN A 276 -11.20 -1.39 19.26
C ASN A 276 -10.49 -1.87 20.52
N ARG A 277 -9.68 -2.93 20.40
CA ARG A 277 -8.76 -3.35 21.45
C ARG A 277 -7.34 -2.95 21.06
N CYS A 278 -6.75 -2.01 21.80
CA CYS A 278 -5.36 -1.64 21.64
C CYS A 278 -4.57 -2.06 22.89
N ALA A 279 -3.58 -2.93 22.72
CA ALA A 279 -2.81 -3.42 23.87
C ALA A 279 -1.31 -3.60 23.57
N ASP A 280 -0.50 -3.51 24.61
CA ASP A 280 0.88 -3.99 24.59
C ASP A 280 1.16 -4.77 25.88
N ASP A 281 1.32 -6.08 25.75
CA ASP A 281 1.54 -7.01 26.86
C ASP A 281 2.98 -7.54 26.92
N GLN A 282 3.88 -6.95 26.14
CA GLN A 282 5.29 -7.34 26.12
C GLN A 282 5.99 -6.89 27.41
N LYS A 283 7.05 -7.62 27.79
CA LYS A 283 7.93 -7.22 28.90
C LYS A 283 8.57 -5.85 28.68
N GLN A 284 8.80 -5.49 27.42
CA GLN A 284 9.31 -4.18 26.99
C GLN A 284 8.34 -3.62 25.94
N PRO A 285 7.30 -2.87 26.36
CA PRO A 285 6.29 -2.37 25.45
C PRO A 285 6.86 -1.48 24.34
N THR A 286 6.43 -1.71 23.11
CA THR A 286 6.77 -0.87 21.94
C THR A 286 5.65 0.10 21.57
N GLN A 287 4.39 -0.22 21.86
CA GLN A 287 3.21 0.60 21.64
C GLN A 287 2.82 1.32 22.95
N HIS A 288 3.19 2.60 23.09
CA HIS A 288 3.04 3.31 24.37
C HIS A 288 1.66 3.97 24.55
N GLN A 289 0.87 4.08 23.48
CA GLN A 289 -0.49 4.63 23.49
C GLN A 289 -1.50 3.67 22.85
N GLY A 290 -2.71 3.64 23.40
CA GLY A 290 -3.83 2.91 22.82
C GLY A 290 -4.36 3.60 21.56
N VAL A 291 -4.86 4.82 21.72
CA VAL A 291 -5.27 5.72 20.64
C VAL A 291 -4.57 7.06 20.80
N ARG A 292 -4.00 7.61 19.72
CA ARG A 292 -3.43 8.95 19.71
C ARG A 292 -4.06 9.79 18.62
N GLU A 293 -4.46 10.99 18.98
CA GLU A 293 -4.81 12.06 18.06
C GLU A 293 -3.69 13.11 18.03
N ALA A 294 -3.31 13.55 16.83
CA ALA A 294 -2.20 14.48 16.61
C ALA A 294 -2.49 15.51 15.50
N GLY A 295 -1.69 16.58 15.49
CA GLY A 295 -1.74 17.62 14.45
C GLY A 295 -2.98 18.50 14.57
N GLN A 296 -3.65 18.75 13.44
CA GLN A 296 -4.87 19.55 13.36
C GLN A 296 -6.16 18.73 13.50
N SER A 297 -6.05 17.49 13.98
CA SER A 297 -7.21 16.62 14.15
C SER A 297 -8.24 17.23 15.11
N ASP A 298 -9.51 17.15 14.75
CA ASP A 298 -10.62 17.65 15.57
C ASP A 298 -11.96 17.03 15.19
N HIS A 299 -12.98 17.17 16.03
CA HIS A 299 -14.33 16.62 15.81
C HIS A 299 -14.37 15.10 15.63
N ASN A 300 -13.36 14.37 16.12
CA ASN A 300 -13.36 12.91 16.09
C ASN A 300 -14.16 12.35 17.27
N VAL A 301 -14.60 11.10 17.16
CA VAL A 301 -15.25 10.36 18.26
C VAL A 301 -14.40 9.14 18.57
N ILE A 302 -13.82 9.10 19.77
CA ILE A 302 -13.02 8.00 20.28
C ILE A 302 -13.80 7.44 21.48
N SER A 303 -14.35 6.23 21.34
CA SER A 303 -15.20 5.70 22.42
C SER A 303 -15.31 4.18 22.47
N SER A 304 -15.55 3.64 23.66
CA SER A 304 -15.79 2.19 23.86
C SER A 304 -14.62 1.29 23.43
N ASN A 305 -13.39 1.78 23.47
CA ASN A 305 -12.19 1.04 23.14
C ASN A 305 -11.58 0.41 24.40
N GLN A 306 -11.02 -0.80 24.26
CA GLN A 306 -10.33 -1.51 25.33
C GLN A 306 -8.83 -1.22 25.23
N LEU A 307 -8.35 -0.33 26.09
CA LEU A 307 -6.98 0.21 26.02
C LEU A 307 -6.16 -0.29 27.21
N HIS A 308 -5.20 -1.18 26.97
CA HIS A 308 -4.43 -1.84 28.03
C HIS A 308 -2.92 -1.82 27.77
N GLY A 309 -2.10 -1.87 28.82
CA GLY A 309 -0.64 -2.00 28.69
C GLY A 309 0.11 -0.77 28.13
N SER A 310 -0.61 0.24 27.65
CA SER A 310 -0.08 1.53 27.22
C SER A 310 0.18 2.47 28.41
N LYS A 311 1.21 3.32 28.31
CA LYS A 311 1.49 4.39 29.28
C LYS A 311 0.37 5.43 29.35
N GLN A 312 -0.30 5.65 28.22
CA GLN A 312 -1.44 6.55 28.11
C GLN A 312 -2.52 5.90 27.23
N ALA A 313 -3.75 5.78 27.75
CA ALA A 313 -4.84 5.12 27.02
C ALA A 313 -5.21 5.92 25.75
N VAL A 314 -5.60 7.19 25.94
CA VAL A 314 -5.94 8.13 24.86
C VAL A 314 -5.13 9.42 24.98
N GLU A 315 -4.54 9.85 23.87
CA GLU A 315 -3.97 11.19 23.70
C GLU A 315 -4.82 11.98 22.70
N LYS A 316 -5.24 13.19 23.06
CA LYS A 316 -6.20 14.02 22.32
C LYS A 316 -5.63 15.43 22.10
N VAL A 317 -5.84 16.02 20.92
CA VAL A 317 -5.46 17.41 20.61
C VAL A 317 -6.64 18.30 20.17
N GLY A 318 -7.67 17.74 19.53
CA GLY A 318 -8.78 18.52 18.96
C GLY A 318 -9.73 19.03 20.03
N SER A 319 -10.10 20.31 20.05
CA SER A 319 -10.96 20.85 21.11
C SER A 319 -12.37 20.25 21.12
N HIS A 320 -12.90 19.87 19.96
CA HIS A 320 -14.24 19.29 19.76
C HIS A 320 -14.25 17.77 19.66
N THR A 321 -13.09 17.12 19.61
CA THR A 321 -13.01 15.64 19.68
C THR A 321 -13.63 15.11 20.97
N ARG A 322 -14.44 14.07 20.88
CA ARG A 322 -15.13 13.45 22.02
C ARG A 322 -14.44 12.15 22.39
N VAL A 323 -14.07 12.02 23.66
CA VAL A 323 -13.49 10.80 24.23
C VAL A 323 -14.41 10.30 25.33
N GLY A 324 -14.76 9.01 25.34
CA GLY A 324 -15.58 8.46 26.42
C GLY A 324 -15.85 6.96 26.33
N GLY A 325 -15.99 6.31 27.48
CA GLY A 325 -16.30 4.88 27.55
C GLY A 325 -15.13 3.94 27.25
N ASP A 326 -13.90 4.47 27.20
CA ASP A 326 -12.64 3.72 27.03
C ASP A 326 -12.02 3.31 28.37
#